data_AF-A0A7J4IB52-F1
#
_entry.id   AF-A0A7J4IB52-F1
#
_cell.length_a   1.000
_cell.length_b   1.000
_cell.length_c   1.000
_cell.angle_alpha   90.00
_cell.angle_beta   90.00
_cell.angle_gamma   90.00
#
_symmetry.space_group_name_H-M   'P 1'
#
loop_
_entity.id
_entity.type
_entity.pdbx_description
1 polymer ?
#
loop_
_entity_poly.entity_id
_entity_poly.type
_entity_poly.pdbx_seq_one_letter_code
_entity_poly.pdbx_strand_id
1 'polypeptide(L)'
;MWHYFQYNKEQFLEHYHKRSNSETVFHMVKSKFGDAVRSKTWMAQQNEISCKILCHDICCVIQEMHELGITPNFCVESQTPVCEGGEIKD
;
A
#
# COMPACT_ATOMS: atom_id res chain seq x y z
N MET A 1 17.15 -30.81 0.54
CA MET A 1 15.89 -30.06 0.76
C MET A 1 14.64 -30.83 0.35
N TRP A 2 14.64 -31.59 -0.75
CA TRP A 2 13.46 -32.32 -1.24
C TRP A 2 12.84 -33.33 -0.26
N HIS A 3 13.66 -34.17 0.42
CA HIS A 3 13.16 -35.13 1.41
C HIS A 3 12.53 -34.46 2.65
N TYR A 4 13.06 -33.31 3.07
CA TYR A 4 12.51 -32.52 4.19
C TYR A 4 11.16 -31.88 3.84
N PHE A 5 11.01 -31.43 2.59
CA PHE A 5 9.74 -30.95 2.05
C PHE A 5 8.70 -32.08 1.93
N GLN A 6 9.08 -33.25 1.44
CA GLN A 6 8.19 -34.42 1.35
C GLN A 6 7.65 -34.84 2.72
N TYR A 7 8.51 -34.85 3.75
CA TYR A 7 8.12 -35.26 5.10
C TYR A 7 7.18 -34.27 5.80
N ASN A 8 7.33 -32.96 5.55
CA ASN A 8 6.50 -31.91 6.15
C ASN A 8 5.56 -31.25 5.13
N LYS A 9 5.22 -31.97 4.05
CA LYS A 9 4.52 -31.45 2.88
C LYS A 9 3.23 -30.72 3.24
N GLU A 10 2.48 -31.26 4.19
CA GLU A 10 1.20 -30.72 4.65
C GLU A 10 1.36 -29.31 5.25
N GLN A 11 2.35 -29.11 6.13
CA GLN A 11 2.67 -27.80 6.71
C GLN A 11 3.15 -26.80 5.65
N PHE A 12 3.94 -27.25 4.68
CA PHE A 12 4.41 -26.40 3.58
C PHE A 12 3.28 -25.97 2.64
N LEU A 13 2.34 -26.88 2.35
CA LEU A 13 1.19 -26.60 1.49
C LEU A 13 0.19 -25.65 2.16
N GLU A 14 0.02 -25.76 3.48
CA GLU A 14 -0.82 -24.86 4.26
C GLU A 14 -0.41 -23.40 4.08
N HIS A 15 0.88 -23.11 3.96
CA HIS A 15 1.42 -21.75 3.81
C HIS A 15 1.69 -21.33 2.36
N TYR A 16 1.49 -22.24 1.40
CA TYR A 16 1.91 -22.04 0.01
C TYR A 16 1.19 -20.87 -0.67
N HIS A 17 -0.08 -20.62 -0.31
CA HIS A 17 -0.86 -19.50 -0.84
C HIS A 17 -0.27 -18.13 -0.49
N LYS A 18 0.41 -18.00 0.67
CA LYS A 18 1.04 -16.73 1.10
C LYS A 18 2.20 -16.34 0.20
N ARG A 19 2.91 -17.32 -0.36
CA ARG A 19 3.99 -17.10 -1.34
C ARG A 19 3.44 -16.56 -2.65
N SER A 20 2.36 -17.14 -3.15
CA SER A 20 1.74 -16.69 -4.40
C SER A 20 1.33 -15.22 -4.30
N ASN A 21 0.76 -14.81 -3.16
CA ASN A 21 0.36 -13.42 -2.94
C ASN A 21 1.54 -12.45 -3.02
N SER A 22 2.67 -12.77 -2.38
CA SER A 22 3.85 -11.90 -2.43
C SER A 22 4.45 -11.84 -3.84
N GLU A 23 4.54 -12.96 -4.54
CA GLU A 23 5.02 -13.02 -5.93
C GLU A 23 4.15 -12.18 -6.87
N THR A 24 2.82 -12.25 -6.73
CA THR A 24 1.88 -11.44 -7.51
C THR A 24 2.07 -9.95 -7.24
N VAL A 25 2.23 -9.52 -5.98
CA VAL A 25 2.49 -8.11 -5.65
C VAL A 25 3.79 -7.62 -6.29
N PHE A 26 4.89 -8.39 -6.17
CA PHE A 26 6.14 -8.02 -6.83
C PHE A 26 6.00 -7.93 -8.35
N HIS A 27 5.24 -8.84 -8.97
CA HIS A 27 4.97 -8.79 -10.40
C HIS A 27 4.19 -7.53 -10.78
N MET A 28 3.13 -7.17 -10.04
CA MET A 28 2.33 -5.97 -10.29
C MET A 28 3.18 -4.69 -10.18
N VAL A 29 3.99 -4.57 -9.12
CA VAL A 29 4.88 -3.44 -8.89
C VAL A 29 5.88 -3.30 -10.04
N LYS A 30 6.56 -4.39 -10.42
CA LYS A 30 7.55 -4.38 -11.51
C LYS A 30 6.91 -4.09 -12.87
N SER A 31 5.71 -4.61 -13.12
CA SER A 31 4.99 -4.37 -14.37
C SER A 31 4.60 -2.90 -14.54
N LYS A 32 4.25 -2.22 -13.44
CA LYS A 32 3.79 -0.83 -13.47
C LYS A 32 4.91 0.20 -13.37
N PHE A 33 5.89 -0.04 -12.49
CA PHE A 33 6.95 0.93 -12.15
C PHE A 33 8.34 0.51 -12.64
N GLY A 34 8.45 -0.64 -13.31
CA GLY A 34 9.73 -1.22 -13.72
C GLY A 34 10.48 -1.90 -12.56
N ASP A 35 11.37 -2.81 -12.94
CA ASP A 35 12.21 -3.60 -12.02
C ASP A 35 13.49 -2.88 -11.57
N ALA A 36 13.97 -1.91 -12.35
CA ALA A 36 15.22 -1.21 -12.09
C ALA A 36 15.17 -0.36 -10.80
N VAL A 37 16.22 -0.47 -9.98
CA VAL A 37 16.51 0.44 -8.87
C VAL A 37 17.76 1.24 -9.25
N ARG A 38 17.61 2.55 -9.48
CA ARG A 38 18.66 3.38 -10.09
C ARG A 38 19.54 4.13 -9.09
N SER A 39 19.09 4.19 -7.83
CA SER A 39 19.82 4.87 -6.76
C SER A 39 21.20 4.25 -6.50
N LYS A 40 22.20 5.11 -6.22
CA LYS A 40 23.61 4.70 -6.04
C LYS A 40 23.95 4.29 -4.61
N THR A 41 23.27 4.88 -3.62
CA THR A 41 23.52 4.60 -2.20
C THR A 41 22.48 3.62 -1.68
N TRP A 42 22.87 2.75 -0.75
CA TRP A 42 21.97 1.77 -0.16
C TRP A 42 20.70 2.41 0.43
N MET A 43 20.86 3.50 1.19
CA MET A 43 19.72 4.22 1.76
C MET A 43 18.75 4.73 0.69
N ALA A 44 19.27 5.28 -0.41
CA ALA A 44 18.43 5.75 -1.50
C ALA A 44 17.75 4.60 -2.25
N GLN A 45 18.42 3.45 -2.41
CA GLN A 45 17.80 2.25 -2.99
C GLN A 45 16.63 1.74 -2.14
N GLN A 46 16.80 1.71 -0.81
CA GLN A 46 15.72 1.32 0.10
C GLN A 46 14.53 2.28 -0.01
N ASN A 47 14.79 3.59 0.02
CA ASN A 47 13.74 4.60 -0.13
C ASN A 47 13.04 4.49 -1.50
N GLU A 48 13.79 4.24 -2.58
CA GLU A 48 13.23 4.05 -3.92
C GLU A 48 12.26 2.86 -3.96
N ILE A 49 12.64 1.73 -3.36
CA ILE A 49 11.77 0.55 -3.28
C ILE A 49 10.54 0.85 -2.42
N SER A 50 10.70 1.44 -1.23
CA SER A 50 9.58 1.82 -0.36
C SER A 50 8.59 2.75 -1.05
N CYS A 51 9.08 3.73 -1.82
CA CYS A 51 8.23 4.62 -2.61
C CYS A 51 7.47 3.86 -3.71
N LYS A 52 8.08 2.90 -4.40
CA LYS A 52 7.37 2.08 -5.41
C LYS A 52 6.23 1.27 -4.79
N ILE A 53 6.43 0.73 -3.59
CA ILE A 53 5.39 0.01 -2.85
C ILE A 53 4.26 0.96 -2.45
N LEU A 54 4.58 2.12 -1.87
CA LEU A 54 3.57 3.12 -1.50
C LEU A 54 2.75 3.57 -2.71
N CYS A 55 3.40 3.82 -3.85
CA CYS A 55 2.72 4.17 -5.10
C CYS A 55 1.81 3.03 -5.61
N HIS A 56 2.19 1.77 -5.43
CA HIS A 56 1.35 0.63 -5.78
C HIS A 56 0.07 0.61 -4.93
N ASP A 57 0.21 0.79 -3.62
CA ASP A 57 -0.93 0.80 -2.70
C ASP A 57 -1.91 1.92 -3.03
N ILE A 58 -1.42 3.12 -3.32
CA ILE A 58 -2.25 4.25 -3.76
C ILE A 58 -2.98 3.93 -5.07
N CYS A 59 -2.31 3.28 -6.03
CA CYS A 59 -2.96 2.88 -7.28
C CYS A 59 -4.11 1.90 -7.04
N CYS A 60 -3.92 0.91 -6.16
CA CYS A 60 -4.96 -0.04 -5.80
C CYS A 60 -6.14 0.67 -5.13
N VAL A 61 -5.89 1.56 -4.16
CA VAL A 61 -6.96 2.34 -3.51
C VAL A 61 -7.77 3.15 -4.52
N ILE A 62 -7.10 3.85 -5.44
CA ILE A 62 -7.78 4.62 -6.50
C ILE A 62 -8.62 3.70 -7.39
N GLN A 63 -8.08 2.54 -7.79
CA GLN A 63 -8.81 1.56 -8.59
C GLN A 63 -10.07 1.08 -7.87
N GLU A 64 -9.96 0.66 -6.61
CA GLU A 64 -11.09 0.20 -5.80
C GLU A 64 -12.13 1.31 -5.59
N MET A 65 -11.71 2.57 -5.43
CA MET A 65 -12.64 3.70 -5.34
C MET A 65 -13.50 3.83 -6.60
N HIS A 66 -12.89 3.68 -7.78
CA HIS A 66 -13.62 3.71 -9.05
C HIS A 66 -14.49 2.48 -9.25
N GLU A 67 -14.00 1.28 -8.92
CA GLU A 67 -14.73 0.01 -9.08
C GLU A 67 -15.95 -0.08 -8.15
N LEU A 68 -15.84 0.41 -6.92
CA LEU A 68 -16.92 0.42 -5.93
C LEU A 68 -17.82 1.66 -6.02
N GLY A 69 -17.50 2.62 -6.91
CA GLY A 69 -18.26 3.87 -7.07
C GLY A 69 -18.16 4.81 -5.85
N ILE A 70 -17.10 4.70 -5.05
CA ILE A 70 -16.88 5.53 -3.86
C ILE A 70 -16.30 6.88 -4.30
N THR A 71 -17.01 7.96 -4.01
CA THR A 71 -16.48 9.31 -4.20
C THR A 71 -15.57 9.66 -3.02
N PRO A 72 -14.27 9.94 -3.25
CA PRO A 72 -13.36 10.29 -2.18
C PRO A 72 -13.71 11.64 -1.54
N ASN A 73 -13.92 11.67 -0.24
CA ASN A 73 -14.02 12.89 0.56
C ASN A 73 -12.75 13.10 1.39
N PHE A 74 -11.63 13.44 0.73
CA PHE A 74 -10.34 13.63 1.41
C PHE A 74 -10.16 15.03 2.05
N CYS A 75 -11.23 15.84 2.12
CA CYS A 75 -11.19 17.18 2.68
C CYS A 75 -12.47 17.51 3.45
N VAL A 76 -12.51 17.12 4.73
CA VAL A 76 -13.40 17.73 5.72
C VAL A 76 -12.59 17.88 7.01
N GLU A 77 -12.49 19.12 7.49
CA GLU A 77 -11.93 19.61 8.78
C GLU A 77 -10.51 20.20 8.82
N SER A 78 -10.46 21.52 8.54
CA SER A 78 -9.94 22.48 9.53
C SER A 78 -10.64 23.84 9.36
N GLN A 79 -11.89 23.93 9.77
CA GLN A 79 -12.50 25.24 10.08
C GLN A 79 -13.25 25.12 11.40
N THR A 80 -12.56 25.43 12.50
CA THR A 80 -13.22 25.89 13.71
C THR A 80 -13.09 27.42 13.77
N PRO A 81 -14.13 28.20 13.41
CA PRO A 81 -14.33 29.48 14.02
C PRO A 81 -15.21 29.26 15.25
N VAL A 82 -14.60 29.10 16.42
CA VAL A 82 -15.33 29.22 17.70
C VAL A 82 -14.93 30.53 18.33
N CYS A 83 -15.88 31.47 18.36
CA CYS A 83 -16.14 32.44 19.42
C CYS A 83 -17.32 33.33 18.96
N GLU A 84 -18.55 32.82 19.06
CA GLU A 84 -19.72 33.71 19.14
C GLU A 84 -19.69 34.41 20.50
N GLY A 85 -19.10 35.61 20.53
CA GLY A 85 -19.22 36.52 21.66
C GLY A 85 -20.65 37.03 21.72
N GLY A 86 -21.34 36.70 22.82
CA GLY A 86 -22.71 37.11 23.08
C GLY A 86 -22.89 38.63 23.08
N GLU A 87 -24.06 39.05 22.61
CA GLU A 87 -24.58 40.41 22.68
C GLU A 87 -24.59 40.90 24.14
N ILE A 88 -23.91 42.01 24.41
CA ILE A 88 -24.22 42.87 25.56
C ILE A 88 -24.99 44.05 24.97
N LYS A 89 -26.30 44.08 25.26
CA LYS A 89 -27.14 45.26 25.04
C LYS A 89 -26.71 46.37 26.01
N ASP A 90 -26.71 47.59 25.47
CA ASP A 90 -26.47 48.92 26.07
C ASP A 90 -26.31 49.04 27.60
#